data_AF-A0A8T0FHS8-F1
#
_entry.id   AF-A0A8T0FHS8-F1
#
_cell.length_a   1.000
_cell.length_b   1.000
_cell.length_c   1.000
_cell.angle_alpha   90.00
_cell.angle_beta   90.00
_cell.angle_gamma   90.00
#
_symmetry.space_group_name_H-M   'P 1'
#
loop_
_entity.id
_entity.type
_entity.pdbx_description
1 polymer ?
#
loop_
_entity_poly.entity_id
_entity_poly.type
_entity_poly.pdbx_seq_one_letter_code
_entity_poly.pdbx_strand_id
1 'polypeptide(L)'
;MHELRPHLYAAQRKLYLATQQITHLDNQITYLRKLFRRAEKNNGYAVRYNLRMQLSISSGVKVMYHHYAAFMENRISEIRSKINDSYSSSSPTSDETVDERT
;
A
#
# COMPACT_ATOMS: atom_id res chain seq x y z
N MET A 1 19.22 5.88 -14.69
CA MET A 1 18.95 6.73 -13.49
C MET A 1 17.63 7.50 -13.55
N HIS A 2 17.26 8.14 -14.68
CA HIS A 2 16.04 8.98 -14.75
C HIS A 2 14.69 8.22 -14.73
N GLU A 3 14.67 6.92 -15.07
CA GLU A 3 13.41 6.16 -15.20
C GLU A 3 12.86 5.59 -13.88
N LEU A 4 13.72 5.28 -12.89
CA LEU A 4 13.29 4.63 -11.64
C LEU A 4 12.60 5.57 -10.65
N ARG A 5 12.93 6.87 -10.68
CA ARG A 5 12.35 7.88 -9.77
C ARG A 5 10.85 8.12 -10.04
N PRO A 6 10.38 8.28 -11.30
CA PRO A 6 8.95 8.33 -11.61
C PRO A 6 8.19 7.08 -11.13
N HIS A 7 8.79 5.89 -11.28
CA HIS A 7 8.17 4.65 -10.81
C HIS A 7 8.06 4.58 -9.28
N LEU A 8 9.09 5.05 -8.56
CA LEU A 8 9.06 5.16 -7.10
C LEU A 8 7.92 6.09 -6.64
N TYR A 9 7.82 7.28 -7.25
CA TYR A 9 6.76 8.24 -6.93
C TYR A 9 5.37 7.67 -7.21
N ALA A 10 5.19 7.00 -8.35
CA ALA A 10 3.93 6.36 -8.70
C ALA A 10 3.54 5.26 -7.70
N ALA A 11 4.50 4.44 -7.24
CA ALA A 11 4.27 3.41 -6.24
C ALA A 11 3.90 4.02 -4.87
N GLN A 12 4.60 5.07 -4.43
CA GLN A 12 4.29 5.80 -3.21
C GLN A 12 2.90 6.44 -3.25
N ARG A 13 2.52 7.04 -4.39
CA ARG A 13 1.18 7.58 -4.58
C ARG A 13 0.11 6.49 -4.50
N LYS A 14 0.35 5.32 -5.10
CA LYS A 14 -0.57 4.18 -5.04
C LYS A 14 -0.72 3.66 -3.61
N LEU A 15 0.37 3.56 -2.84
CA LEU A 15 0.34 3.19 -1.44
C LEU A 15 -0.48 4.19 -0.61
N TYR A 16 -0.22 5.48 -0.78
CA TYR A 16 -0.97 6.54 -0.10
C TYR A 16 -2.48 6.44 -0.36
N LEU A 17 -2.88 6.29 -1.62
CA LEU A 17 -4.28 6.12 -1.99
C LEU A 17 -4.90 4.85 -1.38
N ALA A 18 -4.15 3.73 -1.35
CA ALA A 18 -4.61 2.49 -0.72
C ALA A 18 -4.88 2.69 0.78
N THR A 19 -3.99 3.38 1.50
CA THR A 19 -4.18 3.72 2.91
C THR A 19 -5.42 4.60 3.12
N GLN A 20 -5.66 5.59 2.26
CA GLN A 20 -6.88 6.41 2.32
C GLN A 20 -8.15 5.57 2.13
N GLN A 21 -8.13 4.60 1.21
CA GLN A 21 -9.26 3.70 0.99
C GLN A 21 -9.51 2.80 2.20
N ILE A 22 -8.47 2.30 2.86
CA ILE A 22 -8.59 1.53 4.11
C ILE A 22 -9.30 2.37 5.18
N THR A 23 -8.86 3.61 5.40
CA THR A 23 -9.48 4.52 6.36
C THR A 23 -10.94 4.81 6.02
N HIS A 24 -11.24 5.03 4.74
CA HIS A 24 -12.61 5.24 4.27
C HIS A 24 -13.51 4.03 4.57
N LEU A 25 -13.04 2.82 4.25
CA LEU A 25 -13.77 1.58 4.51
C LEU A 25 -13.97 1.33 6.01
N ASP A 26 -13.02 1.70 6.86
CA ASP A 26 -13.18 1.60 8.31
C ASP A 26 -14.31 2.49 8.83
N ASN A 27 -14.40 3.71 8.33
CA ASN A 27 -15.50 4.62 8.66
C ASN A 27 -16.85 4.07 8.17
N GLN A 28 -16.88 3.54 6.95
CA GLN A 28 -18.09 2.91 6.39
C GLN A 28 -18.53 1.69 7.20
N ILE A 29 -17.62 0.77 7.53
CA ILE A 29 -17.90 -0.41 8.36
C ILE A 29 -18.45 0.01 9.73
N THR A 30 -17.85 1.03 10.33
CA THR A 30 -18.31 1.57 11.63
C THR A 30 -19.73 2.11 11.54
N TYR A 31 -20.05 2.83 10.47
CA TYR A 31 -21.39 3.35 10.21
C TYR A 31 -22.41 2.22 9.97
N LEU A 32 -22.08 1.25 9.11
CA LEU A 32 -22.93 0.08 8.83
C LEU A 32 -23.22 -0.73 10.11
N ARG A 33 -22.23 -0.91 10.99
CA ARG A 33 -22.44 -1.54 12.30
C ARG A 33 -23.40 -0.78 13.19
N LYS A 34 -23.39 0.57 13.16
CA LYS A 34 -24.37 1.40 13.89
C LYS A 34 -25.78 1.20 13.33
N LEU A 35 -25.94 1.21 12.00
CA LEU A 35 -27.23 0.96 11.36
C LEU A 35 -27.75 -0.46 11.65
N PHE A 36 -26.87 -1.46 11.63
CA PHE A 36 -27.24 -2.84 11.91
C PHE A 36 -27.82 -2.99 13.32
N ARG A 37 -27.15 -2.43 14.33
CA ARG A 37 -27.63 -2.42 15.71
C ARG A 37 -28.97 -1.70 15.87
N ARG A 38 -29.23 -0.65 15.08
CA ARG A 38 -30.54 0.02 15.05
C ARG A 38 -31.61 -0.87 14.42
N ALA A 39 -31.28 -1.57 13.33
CA ALA A 39 -32.21 -2.49 12.67
C ALA A 39 -32.56 -3.70 13.55
N GLU A 40 -31.65 -4.17 14.39
CA GLU A 40 -31.91 -5.19 15.41
C GLU A 40 -32.98 -4.73 16.42
N LYS A 41 -32.85 -3.52 16.95
CA LYS A 41 -33.83 -2.93 17.88
C LYS A 41 -35.22 -2.78 17.26
N ASN A 42 -35.27 -2.53 15.94
CA ASN A 42 -36.51 -2.30 15.21
C ASN A 42 -37.09 -3.57 14.56
N ASN A 43 -36.54 -4.76 14.82
CA ASN A 43 -36.93 -6.03 14.19
C ASN A 43 -36.95 -6.02 12.64
N GLY A 44 -36.13 -5.17 12.01
CA GLY A 44 -36.06 -5.03 10.55
C GLY A 44 -35.26 -6.16 9.88
N TYR A 45 -35.88 -7.33 9.66
CA TYR A 45 -35.19 -8.52 9.13
C TYR A 45 -34.52 -8.27 7.76
N ALA A 46 -35.26 -7.76 6.77
CA ALA A 46 -34.72 -7.49 5.44
C ALA A 46 -33.56 -6.47 5.47
N VAL A 47 -33.70 -5.43 6.30
CA VAL A 47 -32.66 -4.40 6.50
C VAL A 47 -31.40 -5.02 7.09
N ARG A 48 -31.53 -5.90 8.09
CA ARG A 48 -30.37 -6.61 8.68
C ARG A 48 -29.65 -7.47 7.65
N TYR A 49 -30.38 -8.20 6.81
CA TYR A 49 -29.77 -9.03 5.77
C TYR A 49 -28.95 -8.19 4.78
N ASN A 50 -29.52 -7.09 4.31
CA ASN A 50 -28.84 -6.15 3.42
C ASN A 50 -27.58 -5.55 4.07
N LEU A 51 -27.69 -5.07 5.31
CA LEU A 51 -26.57 -4.51 6.06
C LEU A 51 -25.47 -5.54 6.32
N ARG A 52 -25.83 -6.81 6.59
CA ARG A 52 -24.85 -7.90 6.72
C ARG A 52 -24.08 -8.13 5.42
N MET A 53 -24.77 -8.16 4.29
CA MET A 53 -24.13 -8.28 2.98
C MET A 53 -23.17 -7.11 2.70
N GLN A 54 -23.60 -5.86 2.96
CA GLN A 54 -22.74 -4.69 2.81
C GLN A 54 -21.51 -4.73 3.73
N LEU A 55 -21.67 -5.19 4.97
CA LEU A 55 -20.56 -5.40 5.91
C LEU A 55 -19.56 -6.44 5.40
N SER A 56 -20.04 -7.56 4.87
CA SER A 56 -19.17 -8.60 4.29
C SER A 56 -18.38 -8.07 3.10
N ILE A 57 -19.04 -7.37 2.17
CA ILE A 57 -18.38 -6.77 1.00
C ILE A 57 -17.32 -5.75 1.43
N SER A 58 -17.71 -4.77 2.26
CA SER A 58 -16.80 -3.70 2.71
C SER A 58 -15.59 -4.26 3.46
N SER A 59 -15.80 -5.30 4.28
CA SER A 59 -14.70 -5.96 5.00
C SER A 59 -13.76 -6.71 4.06
N GLY A 60 -14.29 -7.44 3.07
CA GLY A 60 -13.48 -8.13 2.07
C GLY A 60 -12.65 -7.17 1.22
N VAL A 61 -13.25 -6.06 0.77
CA VAL A 61 -12.54 -5.02 0.02
C VAL A 61 -11.46 -4.34 0.88
N LYS A 62 -11.71 -4.12 2.18
CA LYS A 62 -10.69 -3.59 3.10
C LYS A 62 -9.47 -4.51 3.18
N VAL A 63 -9.69 -5.82 3.32
CA VAL A 63 -8.62 -6.83 3.34
C VAL A 63 -7.82 -6.80 2.02
N MET A 64 -8.51 -6.69 0.88
CA MET A 64 -7.85 -6.55 -0.42
C MET A 64 -6.94 -5.32 -0.47
N TYR A 65 -7.37 -4.16 0.04
CA TYR A 65 -6.53 -2.97 0.10
C TYR A 65 -5.33 -3.14 1.05
N HIS A 66 -5.46 -3.87 2.16
CA HIS A 66 -4.31 -4.20 3.00
C HIS A 66 -3.26 -5.04 2.24
N HIS A 67 -3.70 -6.07 1.50
CA HIS A 67 -2.79 -6.85 0.66
C HIS A 67 -2.12 -6.00 -0.42
N TYR A 68 -2.88 -5.12 -1.06
CA TYR A 68 -2.36 -4.21 -2.07
C TYR A 68 -1.35 -3.19 -1.50
N ALA A 69 -1.61 -2.67 -0.30
CA ALA A 69 -0.68 -1.78 0.40
C ALA A 69 0.65 -2.49 0.71
N ALA A 70 0.60 -3.70 1.28
CA ALA A 70 1.79 -4.51 1.54
C ALA A 70 2.57 -4.82 0.25
N PHE A 71 1.86 -5.14 -0.84
CA PHE A 71 2.48 -5.33 -2.15
C PHE A 71 3.20 -4.05 -2.65
N MET A 72 2.58 -2.87 -2.49
CA MET A 72 3.20 -1.60 -2.87
C MET A 72 4.40 -1.23 -2.00
N GLU A 73 4.37 -1.53 -0.70
CA GLU A 73 5.51 -1.36 0.20
C GLU A 73 6.72 -2.20 -0.25
N ASN A 74 6.50 -3.47 -0.56
CA ASN A 74 7.53 -4.34 -1.11
C ASN A 74 8.08 -3.77 -2.43
N ARG A 75 7.20 -3.30 -3.31
CA ARG A 75 7.61 -2.69 -4.59
C ARG A 75 8.46 -1.44 -4.40
N ILE A 76 8.12 -0.60 -3.42
CA ILE A 76 8.91 0.59 -3.07
C ILE A 76 10.30 0.19 -2.58
N SER A 77 10.38 -0.83 -1.72
CA SER A 77 11.65 -1.37 -1.21
C SER A 77 12.53 -1.91 -2.33
N GLU A 78 11.97 -2.67 -3.27
CA GLU A 78 12.69 -3.16 -4.46
C GLU A 78 13.28 -2.01 -5.30
N ILE A 79 12.47 -0.98 -5.58
CA ILE A 79 12.92 0.16 -6.39
C ILE A 79 14.02 0.94 -5.66
N ARG A 80 13.89 1.11 -4.34
CA ARG A 80 14.93 1.75 -3.50
C ARG A 80 16.24 0.96 -3.52
N SER A 81 16.18 -0.37 -3.40
CA SER A 81 17.37 -1.22 -3.51
C SER A 81 18.06 -1.02 -4.85
N LYS A 82 17.33 -1.11 -5.96
CA LYS A 82 17.88 -0.93 -7.31
C LYS A 82 18.53 0.44 -7.51
N ILE A 83 17.91 1.49 -6.97
CA ILE A 83 18.48 2.84 -6.98
C ILE A 83 19.81 2.85 -6.22
N ASN A 84 19.87 2.24 -5.04
CA ASN A 84 21.08 2.17 -4.22
C ASN A 84 22.22 1.36 -4.89
N ASP A 85 21.91 0.17 -5.41
CA ASP A 85 22.87 -0.69 -6.10
C ASP A 85 23.49 0.01 -7.32
N SER A 86 22.68 0.82 -8.02
CA SER A 86 23.15 1.64 -9.14
C SER A 86 24.14 2.73 -8.71
N TYR A 87 24.03 3.27 -7.48
CA TYR A 87 25.01 4.23 -6.96
C TYR A 87 26.31 3.54 -6.54
N SER A 88 26.23 2.38 -5.88
CA SER A 88 27.42 1.61 -5.45
C SER A 88 28.28 1.12 -6.62
N SER A 89 27.66 0.79 -7.77
CA SER A 89 28.37 0.40 -9.00
C SER A 89 29.09 1.56 -9.73
N SER A 90 28.84 2.81 -9.33
CA SER A 90 29.40 4.00 -10.00
C SER A 90 30.61 4.62 -9.29
N SER A 91 31.09 4.01 -8.21
CA SER A 91 32.38 4.38 -7.61
C SER A 91 33.51 3.96 -8.55
N PRO A 92 34.32 4.89 -9.10
CA PRO A 92 35.51 4.54 -9.84
C PRO A 92 36.49 3.88 -8.86
N THR A 93 36.94 2.68 -9.20
CA THR A 93 38.18 2.13 -8.64
C THR A 93 39.28 3.14 -8.91
N SER A 94 39.77 3.81 -7.88
CA SER A 94 40.99 4.59 -7.95
C SER A 94 42.09 3.66 -8.43
N ASP A 95 42.49 3.85 -9.69
CA ASP A 95 43.62 3.17 -10.32
C ASP A 95 44.88 3.76 -9.68
N GLU A 96 45.30 3.18 -8.55
CA GLU A 96 46.57 3.51 -7.92
C GLU A 96 47.67 2.88 -8.78
N THR A 97 48.15 3.66 -9.75
CA THR A 97 49.30 3.31 -10.58
C THR A 97 50.48 2.99 -9.68
N VAL A 98 50.89 1.72 -9.69
CA VAL A 98 52.16 1.25 -9.15
C VAL A 98 53.28 1.95 -9.91
N ASP A 99 53.90 2.98 -9.32
CA ASP A 99 55.13 3.56 -9.85
C ASP A 99 56.31 2.76 -9.28
N GLU A 100 56.66 1.72 -10.01
CA GLU A 100 57.91 1.00 -9.88
C GLU A 100 59.00 1.83 -10.58
N ARG A 101 59.80 2.60 -9.83
CA ARG A 101 61.10 3.08 -10.34
C ARG A 101 62.11 3.52 -9.27
N THR A 102 63.18 2.72 -9.23
CA THR A 102 64.60 3.01 -8.90
C THR A 102 64.99 3.28 -7.46
#